data_AF-J0UWE7-F1
#
_entry.id   AF-J0UWE7-F1
#
_cell.length_a   1.000
_cell.length_b   1.000
_cell.length_c   1.000
_cell.angle_alpha   90.00
_cell.angle_beta   90.00
_cell.angle_gamma   90.00
#
_symmetry.space_group_name_H-M   'P 1'
#
loop_
_entity.id
_entity.type
_entity.pdbx_description
1 polymer ?
#
loop_
_entity_poly.entity_id
_entity_poly.type
_entity_poly.pdbx_seq_one_letter_code
_entity_poly.pdbx_strand_id
1 'polypeptide(L)' 'MSYIELRKSLKIHKITIKQLTRILGISHSTPNVWKNKQEIPKYVEAWLNVFQMLPDEKKVKIKHEAKIVKTKSGL' A
#
# COMPACT_ATOMS: atom_id res chain seq x y z
N MET A 1 13.81 0.93 4.01
CA MET A 1 13.35 -0.37 3.44
C MET A 1 13.51 -0.43 1.91
N SER A 2 13.90 -1.58 1.35
CA SER A 2 13.97 -1.83 -0.11
C SER A 2 12.61 -2.20 -0.72
N TYR A 3 12.47 -2.10 -2.05
CA TYR A 3 11.23 -2.47 -2.76
C TYR A 3 10.87 -3.96 -2.60
N ILE A 4 11.87 -4.83 -2.49
CA ILE A 4 11.68 -6.28 -2.31
C ILE A 4 11.08 -6.54 -0.92
N GLU A 5 11.61 -5.90 0.11
CA GLU A 5 11.09 -6.01 1.49
C GLU A 5 9.67 -5.47 1.58
N LEU A 6 9.38 -4.33 0.94
CA LEU A 6 8.01 -3.82 0.85
C LEU A 6 7.06 -4.87 0.27
N ARG A 7 7.43 -5.52 -0.83
CA ARG A 7 6.59 -6.57 -1.45
C ARG A 7 6.38 -7.76 -0.52
N LYS A 8 7.40 -8.20 0.21
CA LYS A 8 7.28 -9.28 1.20
C LYS A 8 6.28 -8.90 2.30
N SER A 9 6.41 -7.70 2.86
CA SER A 9 5.51 -7.20 3.91
C SER A 9 4.07 -7.08 3.42
N LEU A 10 3.85 -6.54 2.23
CA LEU A 10 2.51 -6.46 1.63
C LEU A 10 1.89 -7.85 1.41
N LYS A 11 2.70 -8.84 1.00
CA LYS A 11 2.25 -10.23 0.81
C LYS A 11 1.76 -10.84 2.13
N ILE A 12 2.49 -10.64 3.23
CA ILE A 12 2.09 -11.10 4.58
C ILE A 12 0.70 -10.55 4.94
N HIS A 13 0.46 -9.28 4.65
CA HIS A 13 -0.81 -8.64 4.93
C HIS A 13 -1.89 -8.84 3.86
N LYS A 14 -1.63 -9.64 2.81
CA LYS A 14 -2.54 -9.85 1.67
C LYS A 14 -2.97 -8.53 1.01
N ILE A 15 -2.03 -7.58 0.89
CA ILE A 15 -2.21 -6.29 0.22
C ILE A 15 -1.45 -6.33 -1.11
N THR A 16 -2.12 -5.90 -2.18
CA THR A 16 -1.48 -5.73 -3.48
C THR A 16 -0.84 -4.34 -3.59
N ILE A 17 0.18 -4.20 -4.44
CA ILE A 17 0.77 -2.87 -4.75
C ILE A 17 -0.30 -1.89 -5.24
N LYS A 18 -1.30 -2.35 -6.00
CA LYS A 18 -2.42 -1.52 -6.47
C LYS A 18 -3.31 -1.01 -5.32
N GLN A 19 -3.55 -1.84 -4.31
CA GLN A 19 -4.27 -1.40 -3.11
C GLN A 19 -3.44 -0.39 -2.32
N LEU A 20 -2.14 -0.64 -2.17
CA LEU A 20 -1.24 0.30 -1.51
C LEU A 20 -1.25 1.67 -2.20
N THR A 21 -1.12 1.72 -3.53
CA THR A 21 -1.15 2.99 -4.26
C THR A 21 -2.44 3.75 -4.04
N ARG A 22 -3.57 3.03 -3.95
CA ARG A 22 -4.86 3.63 -3.66
C ARG A 22 -4.97 4.16 -2.23
N ILE A 23 -4.48 3.40 -1.24
CA ILE A 23 -4.48 3.83 0.16
C ILE A 23 -3.62 5.08 0.34
N LEU A 24 -2.48 5.14 -0.35
CA LEU A 24 -1.56 6.27 -0.29
C LEU A 24 -1.97 7.44 -1.20
N GLY A 25 -3.00 7.29 -2.02
CA GLY A 25 -3.43 8.33 -2.97
C GLY A 25 -2.40 8.65 -4.05
N ILE A 26 -1.56 7.69 -4.44
CA ILE A 26 -0.52 7.87 -5.46
C ILE A 26 -0.86 7.16 -6.77
N SER A 27 -0.21 7.59 -7.85
CA SER A 27 -0.37 6.95 -9.16
C SER A 27 0.03 5.48 -9.14
N HIS A 28 -0.68 4.66 -9.90
CA HIS A 28 -0.38 3.24 -10.08
C HIS A 28 0.99 2.99 -10.75
N SER A 29 1.54 3.98 -11.45
CA SER A 29 2.86 3.91 -12.07
C SER A 29 4.01 4.21 -11.10
N THR A 30 3.73 4.93 -9.99
CA THR A 30 4.75 5.34 -9.01
C THR A 30 5.55 4.16 -8.42
N PRO A 31 4.96 2.98 -8.12
CA PRO A 31 5.75 1.85 -7.66
C PRO A 31 6.77 1.31 -8.66
N ASN A 32 6.64 1.60 -9.96
CA ASN A 32 7.63 1.18 -10.96
C ASN A 32 8.95 1.92 -10.78
N VAL A 33 8.91 3.19 -10.36
CA VAL A 33 10.15 3.96 -10.08
C VAL A 33 10.86 3.48 -8.83
N TRP A 34 10.19 2.75 -7.94
CA TRP A 34 10.82 2.19 -6.73
C TRP A 34 11.58 0.89 -7.01
N LYS A 35 11.24 0.16 -8.08
CA LYS A 35 11.90 -1.10 -8.46
C LYS A 35 13.40 -0.91 -8.70
N ASN A 36 13.76 0.23 -9.28
CA ASN A 36 15.12 0.56 -9.68
C ASN A 36 15.84 1.42 -8.62
N LYS A 37 15.19 1.72 -7.50
CA LYS A 37 15.79 2.47 -6.39
C LYS A 37 16.25 1.53 -5.30
N GLN A 38 17.34 1.92 -4.64
CA GLN A 38 17.86 1.20 -3.48
C GLN A 38 16.86 1.21 -2.32
N GLU A 39 16.10 2.30 -2.17
CA GLU A 39 15.11 2.47 -1.10
C GLU A 39 13.76 2.99 -1.61
N ILE A 40 12.69 2.56 -0.95
CA ILE A 40 11.35 3.13 -1.14
C ILE A 40 11.27 4.51 -0.46
N PRO A 41 10.32 5.37 -0.84
CA PRO A 41 10.11 6.61 -0.13
C PRO A 41 9.78 6.39 1.35
N LYS A 42 10.38 7.18 2.24
CA LYS A 42 10.21 7.07 3.70
C LYS A 42 8.75 7.12 4.17
N TYR A 43 7.87 7.85 3.48
CA TYR A 43 6.45 7.90 3.83
C TYR A 43 5.74 6.55 3.61
N VAL A 44 6.18 5.74 2.63
CA VAL A 44 5.63 4.40 2.37
C VAL A 44 6.03 3.46 3.49
N GLU A 45 7.29 3.54 3.92
CA GLU A 45 7.83 2.79 5.04
C GLU A 45 7.13 3.16 6.35
N ALA A 46 6.98 4.45 6.63
CA ALA A 46 6.25 4.94 7.80
C ALA A 46 4.79 4.44 7.83
N TRP A 47 4.09 4.51 6.68
CA TRP A 47 2.73 3.99 6.58
C TRP A 47 2.67 2.48 6.87
N LEU A 48 3.62 1.69 6.36
CA LEU A 48 3.67 0.26 6.59
C LEU A 48 3.91 -0.07 8.06
N ASN A 49 4.82 0.64 8.73
CA ASN A 49 5.09 0.46 10.15
C ASN A 49 3.85 0.75 11.00
N VAL A 50 3.16 1.86 10.72
CA VAL A 50 1.88 2.18 11.38
C VAL A 50 0.85 1.11 11.09
N PHE A 51 0.72 0.69 9.83
CA PHE A 51 -0.24 -0.33 9.42
C PHE A 51 -0.02 -1.67 10.16
N GLN A 52 1.23 -2.05 10.40
CA GLN A 52 1.58 -3.27 11.13
C GLN A 52 1.13 -3.23 12.60
N MET A 53 1.21 -2.07 13.23
CA MET A 53 0.79 -1.86 14.62
C MET A 53 -0.73 -1.76 14.80
N LEU A 54 -1.50 -1.61 13.71
CA LEU A 54 -2.95 -1.53 13.80
C LEU A 54 -3.58 -2.88 14.24
N PRO A 55 -4.65 -2.84 15.03
CA PRO A 55 -5.51 -4.01 15.26
C PRO A 55 -6.07 -4.57 13.95
N ASP A 56 -6.36 -5.87 13.92
CA ASP A 56 -6.85 -6.55 12.72
C ASP A 56 -8.15 -5.95 12.19
N GLU A 57 -9.04 -5.48 13.06
CA GLU A 57 -10.28 -4.77 12.68
C GLU A 57 -10.01 -3.54 11.81
N LYS A 58 -9.04 -2.71 12.21
CA LYS A 58 -8.64 -1.52 11.46
C LYS A 58 -7.96 -1.90 10.15
N LYS A 59 -7.13 -2.94 10.16
CA LYS A 59 -6.50 -3.48 8.93
C LYS A 59 -7.54 -3.98 7.94
N VAL A 60 -8.61 -4.64 8.41
CA VAL A 60 -9.72 -5.11 7.57
C VAL A 60 -10.47 -3.93 6.95
N LYS A 61 -10.78 -2.90 7.74
CA LYS A 61 -11.47 -1.68 7.26
C LYS A 61 -10.69 -1.00 6.13
N ILE A 62 -9.38 -0.77 6.33
CA ILE A 62 -8.50 -0.18 5.31
C ILE A 62 -8.49 -1.01 4.02
N LYS A 63 -8.39 -2.34 4.13
CA LYS A 63 -8.41 -3.23 2.96
C LYS A 63 -9.76 -3.19 2.23
N HIS A 64 -10.86 -3.07 2.97
CA HIS A 64 -12.21 -2.99 2.41
C HIS A 64 -12.41 -1.66 1.66
N GLU A 65 -12.03 -0.53 2.26
CA GLU A 65 -12.08 0.79 1.64
C GLU A 65 -11.24 0.84 0.34
N ALA A 66 -10.03 0.30 0.36
CA ALA A 66 -9.17 0.23 -0.82
C ALA A 66 -9.80 -0.58 -1.98
N LYS A 67 -10.68 -1.53 -1.68
CA LYS A 67 -11.46 -2.28 -2.68
C LYS A 67 -12.68 -1.49 -3.18
N ILE A 68 -13.41 -0.80 -2.29
CA ILE A 68 -14.69 -0.13 -2.59
C ILE A 68 -14.54 1.02 -3.58
N VAL A 69 -13.44 1.78 -3.58
CA VAL A 69 -13.31 2.97 -4.46
C VAL A 69 -13.40 2.60 -5.98
N LYS A 70 -13.54 1.33 -6.37
CA LYS A 70 -13.92 0.91 -7.74
C LYS A 70 -15.27 1.46 -8.24
N THR A 71 -16.16 1.97 -7.38
CA THR A 71 -17.56 2.30 -7.77
C THR A 71 -17.94 3.79 -7.74
N LYS A 72 -17.02 4.74 -7.54
CA LYS A 72 -17.36 6.19 -7.55
C LYS A 72 -16.49 7.02 -8.49
N SER A 73 -16.38 6.61 -9.75
CA SER A 73 -15.82 7.45 -10.82
C SER A 73 -16.67 7.21 -12.08
N GLY A 74 -17.85 7.82 -12.08
CA GLY A 74 -18.87 7.69 -13.11
C GLY A 74 -19.96 8.72 -12.85
N LEU A 75 -19.59 9.99 -12.98
CA LEU A 75 -20.44 11.14 -13.26
C LEU A 75 -19.65 12.04 -14.20
#